data_AF-A0AAN8X822-F1
#
_entry.id   AF-A0AAN8X822-F1
#
_cell.length_a   1.000
_cell.length_b   1.000
_cell.length_c   1.000
_cell.angle_alpha   90.00
_cell.angle_beta   90.00
_cell.angle_gamma   90.00
#
_symmetry.space_group_name_H-M   'P 1'
#
loop_
_entity.id
_entity.type
_entity.pdbx_description
1 polymer ?
#
loop_
_entity_poly.entity_id
_entity_poly.type
_entity_poly.pdbx_seq_one_letter_code
_entity_poly.pdbx_strand_id
1 'polypeptide(L)'
;QVLWSNGESDIFPYVWLRDNCQCPSCFHPSSKSRIHLIQDLDVNTRPFSAEVDSYGEKVHITWTDGHQSSFNSSWLHPRAFNSKRWNERAPNYKLRRSYWGTNIMKNLPQASFHELLQEDAAVLAWLQQLEVYGFALIKGAPAKPGQVRSLANKIAFIKKTHYGEDFSVIAKNDPSNVAYLNGPLQLHADLPYYLYKPGVQFIHCIVQYAGDGGDTRVSDAVHVARELKRLHPKHYEILINTLVDWFDEGTDETGEFNKVLQLPMICTDATGKIWRINFSQPQRDSFFSLPAEKVAGWYEAMTNYHKLLCDPQYCFQFKMVPGTILTFDNLRIVHGRSGYKTGFSERHIEGCYLDWDEVRSRRRVLETKLGIPPSQGPYLPSYKYQKKKKFSSKQTTPHEHLYQCRSVNFIRRGRLLKHKRSEAPGLRHLLYAALNPGFKMNRMRWLDLVLRSFRIFMEIVSRFIFGIVYHGDPHTPLPPITNLILLDSASTLAMKIRTKKLTSEEVVKSFIARVKEINPILNCVVDNRFEDALKDAKAADNLIRLLHHGKQPGE
;
A
#
# COMPACT_ATOMS: atom_id res chain seq x y z
N GLN A 1 -31.81 -12.73 -14.05
CA GLN A 1 -31.71 -13.45 -12.76
C GLN A 1 -30.98 -14.74 -13.02
N VAL A 2 -30.13 -15.20 -12.11
CA VAL A 2 -29.49 -16.52 -12.14
C VAL A 2 -29.99 -17.28 -10.92
N LEU A 3 -30.53 -18.48 -11.13
CA LEU A 3 -30.88 -19.42 -10.06
C LEU A 3 -29.73 -20.40 -9.89
N TRP A 4 -29.14 -20.44 -8.70
CA TRP A 4 -28.01 -21.30 -8.38
C TRP A 4 -28.47 -22.66 -7.89
N SER A 5 -27.61 -23.67 -7.98
CA SER A 5 -27.91 -25.05 -7.58
C SER A 5 -28.22 -25.22 -6.08
N ASN A 6 -27.80 -24.25 -5.25
CA ASN A 6 -28.11 -24.20 -3.82
C ASN A 6 -29.47 -23.55 -3.51
N GLY A 7 -30.28 -23.23 -4.54
CA GLY A 7 -31.58 -22.57 -4.40
C GLY A 7 -31.51 -21.05 -4.19
N GLU A 8 -30.31 -20.47 -4.06
CA GLU A 8 -30.15 -19.02 -4.03
C GLU A 8 -30.38 -18.44 -5.41
N SER A 9 -30.81 -17.18 -5.48
CA SER A 9 -30.88 -16.47 -6.76
C SER A 9 -30.25 -15.10 -6.68
N ASP A 10 -29.59 -14.71 -7.76
CA ASP A 10 -28.90 -13.44 -7.88
C ASP A 10 -29.35 -12.66 -9.12
N ILE A 11 -29.34 -11.34 -9.00
CA ILE A 11 -29.71 -10.43 -10.09
C ILE A 11 -28.46 -9.72 -10.57
N PHE A 12 -28.24 -9.76 -11.89
CA PHE A 12 -27.14 -9.10 -12.58
C PHE A 12 -27.71 -8.11 -13.60
N PRO A 13 -27.43 -6.81 -13.47
CA PRO A 13 -27.85 -5.81 -14.46
C PRO A 13 -27.24 -6.09 -15.84
N TYR A 14 -28.05 -6.00 -16.90
CA TYR A 14 -27.60 -6.24 -18.27
C TYR A 14 -26.46 -5.32 -18.71
N VAL A 15 -26.57 -4.02 -18.41
CA VAL A 15 -25.51 -3.05 -18.68
C VAL A 15 -24.18 -3.45 -18.03
N TRP A 16 -24.21 -3.99 -16.80
CA TRP A 16 -23.00 -4.43 -16.11
C TRP A 16 -22.40 -5.67 -16.75
N LEU A 17 -23.24 -6.63 -17.17
CA LEU A 17 -22.79 -7.81 -17.90
C LEU A 17 -22.13 -7.39 -19.23
N ARG A 18 -22.77 -6.50 -20.00
CA ARG A 18 -22.23 -6.02 -21.29
C ARG A 18 -20.90 -5.26 -21.11
N ASP A 19 -20.82 -4.37 -20.13
CA ASP A 19 -19.60 -3.63 -19.77
C ASP A 19 -18.45 -4.57 -19.36
N ASN A 20 -18.77 -5.69 -18.70
CA ASN A 20 -17.78 -6.63 -18.18
C ASN A 20 -17.64 -7.89 -19.05
N CYS A 21 -18.02 -7.83 -20.33
CA CYS A 21 -17.80 -8.91 -21.28
C CYS A 21 -16.32 -9.36 -21.26
N GLN A 22 -16.09 -10.67 -21.20
CA GLN A 22 -14.76 -11.27 -21.07
C GLN A 22 -14.15 -11.70 -22.42
N CYS A 23 -14.79 -11.37 -23.55
CA CYS A 23 -14.27 -11.74 -24.87
C CYS A 23 -13.04 -10.87 -25.25
N PRO A 24 -12.17 -11.33 -26.17
CA PRO A 24 -10.94 -10.61 -26.52
C PRO A 24 -11.13 -9.19 -27.07
N SER A 25 -12.31 -8.86 -27.62
CA SER A 25 -12.61 -7.50 -28.10
C SER A 25 -13.05 -6.54 -27.00
N CYS A 26 -13.46 -7.06 -25.83
CA CYS A 26 -13.93 -6.26 -24.70
C CYS A 26 -12.96 -6.29 -23.51
N PHE A 27 -12.15 -7.35 -23.39
CA PHE A 27 -11.22 -7.57 -22.29
C PHE A 27 -9.89 -8.09 -22.80
N HIS A 28 -8.80 -7.44 -22.39
CA HIS A 28 -7.44 -7.86 -22.72
C HIS A 28 -6.95 -8.89 -21.68
N PRO A 29 -6.79 -10.18 -22.03
CA PRO A 29 -6.57 -11.25 -21.05
C PRO A 29 -5.25 -11.11 -20.28
N SER A 30 -4.18 -10.70 -20.96
CA SER A 30 -2.83 -10.62 -20.37
C SER A 30 -2.72 -9.51 -19.32
N SER A 31 -3.28 -8.33 -19.60
CA SER A 31 -3.31 -7.20 -18.64
C SER A 31 -4.50 -7.27 -17.68
N LYS A 32 -5.40 -8.24 -17.86
CA LYS A 32 -6.64 -8.41 -17.09
C LYS A 32 -7.47 -7.11 -17.03
N SER A 33 -7.57 -6.41 -18.15
CA SER A 33 -8.16 -5.07 -18.22
C SER A 33 -9.31 -4.99 -19.23
N ARG A 34 -10.31 -4.16 -18.94
CA ARG A 34 -11.35 -3.81 -19.92
C ARG A 34 -10.74 -2.92 -21.01
N ILE A 35 -11.08 -3.20 -22.26
CA ILE A 35 -10.70 -2.39 -23.42
C ILE A 35 -11.92 -1.84 -24.17
N HIS A 36 -13.11 -2.38 -23.90
CA HIS A 36 -14.35 -1.78 -24.36
C HIS A 36 -14.48 -0.35 -23.81
N LEU A 37 -14.70 0.61 -24.71
CA LEU A 37 -14.81 2.01 -24.33
C LEU A 37 -16.20 2.30 -23.77
N ILE A 38 -16.24 3.07 -22.69
CA ILE A 38 -17.51 3.44 -22.05
C ILE A 38 -18.45 4.23 -22.97
N GLN A 39 -17.90 4.94 -23.96
CA GLN A 39 -18.66 5.71 -24.94
C GLN A 39 -19.45 4.81 -25.91
N ASP A 40 -19.01 3.56 -26.09
CA ASP A 40 -19.63 2.58 -26.99
C ASP A 40 -20.62 1.67 -26.23
N LEU A 41 -20.75 1.84 -24.91
CA LEU A 41 -21.66 1.07 -24.08
C LEU A 41 -23.08 1.66 -24.15
N ASP A 42 -24.01 0.91 -24.74
CA ASP A 42 -25.44 1.20 -24.57
C ASP A 42 -25.90 0.83 -23.16
N VAL A 43 -26.19 1.84 -22.35
CA VAL A 43 -26.71 1.66 -20.97
C VAL A 43 -28.10 1.00 -20.94
N ASN A 44 -28.83 1.02 -22.05
CA ASN A 44 -30.12 0.38 -22.22
C ASN A 44 -30.03 -0.98 -22.91
N THR A 45 -28.82 -1.53 -23.08
CA THR A 45 -28.61 -2.84 -23.72
C THR A 45 -29.52 -3.93 -23.15
N ARG A 46 -29.96 -4.83 -24.02
CA ARG A 46 -30.81 -5.96 -23.69
C ARG A 46 -30.23 -7.24 -24.31
N PRO A 47 -30.36 -8.38 -23.63
CA PRO A 47 -30.08 -9.66 -24.25
C PRO A 47 -31.15 -9.95 -25.31
N PHE A 48 -30.73 -10.42 -26.48
CA PHE A 48 -31.58 -11.13 -27.42
C PHE A 48 -31.89 -12.54 -26.90
N SER A 49 -30.87 -13.23 -26.39
CA SER A 49 -31.02 -14.52 -25.69
C SER A 49 -30.02 -14.65 -24.54
N ALA A 50 -30.37 -15.46 -23.54
CA ALA A 50 -29.49 -15.80 -22.43
C ALA A 50 -29.71 -17.27 -22.06
N GLU A 51 -28.65 -18.06 -22.14
CA GLU A 51 -28.68 -19.50 -21.96
C GLU A 51 -27.60 -19.94 -20.98
N VAL A 52 -27.85 -21.02 -20.26
CA VAL A 52 -26.85 -21.67 -19.40
C VAL A 52 -26.40 -22.93 -20.14
N ASP A 53 -25.10 -23.23 -20.12
CA ASP A 53 -24.63 -24.49 -20.70
C ASP A 53 -25.22 -25.71 -19.97
N SER A 54 -25.12 -26.88 -20.59
CA SER A 54 -25.68 -28.13 -20.07
C SER A 54 -25.13 -28.54 -18.69
N TYR A 55 -23.99 -27.98 -18.28
CA TYR A 55 -23.30 -28.33 -17.05
C TYR A 55 -23.48 -27.27 -15.94
N GLY A 56 -24.12 -26.13 -16.23
CA GLY A 56 -24.24 -25.01 -15.30
C GLY A 56 -22.96 -24.22 -15.08
N GLU A 57 -21.94 -24.40 -15.92
CA GLU A 57 -20.61 -23.79 -15.74
C GLU A 57 -20.53 -22.38 -16.29
N LYS A 58 -21.28 -22.07 -17.36
CA LYS A 58 -21.29 -20.77 -18.01
C LYS A 58 -22.68 -20.27 -18.35
N VAL A 59 -22.81 -18.95 -18.31
CA VAL A 59 -23.92 -18.20 -18.90
C VAL A 59 -23.46 -17.62 -20.22
N HIS A 60 -24.18 -17.92 -21.30
CA HIS A 60 -24.01 -17.38 -22.64
C HIS A 60 -25.10 -16.33 -22.90
N ILE A 61 -24.70 -15.16 -23.39
CA ILE A 61 -25.62 -14.07 -23.71
C ILE A 61 -25.36 -13.60 -25.13
N THR A 62 -26.40 -13.59 -25.95
CA THR A 62 -26.41 -12.90 -27.24
C THR A 62 -27.13 -11.58 -27.05
N TRP A 63 -26.52 -10.46 -27.44
CA TRP A 63 -27.05 -9.12 -27.29
C TRP A 63 -27.83 -8.69 -28.55
N THR A 64 -28.67 -7.66 -28.41
CA THR A 64 -29.47 -7.13 -29.55
C THR A 64 -28.63 -6.54 -30.68
N ASP A 65 -27.37 -6.16 -30.42
CA ASP A 65 -26.39 -5.71 -31.42
C ASP A 65 -25.66 -6.90 -32.11
N GLY A 66 -26.03 -8.14 -31.78
CA GLY A 66 -25.39 -9.36 -32.27
C GLY A 66 -24.11 -9.73 -31.51
N HIS A 67 -23.63 -8.90 -30.56
CA HIS A 67 -22.47 -9.23 -29.75
C HIS A 67 -22.75 -10.48 -28.89
N GLN A 68 -21.71 -11.25 -28.59
CA GLN A 68 -21.82 -12.44 -27.74
C GLN A 68 -20.90 -12.34 -26.53
N SER A 69 -21.42 -12.69 -25.36
CA SER A 69 -20.67 -12.72 -24.10
C SER A 69 -20.84 -14.07 -23.42
N SER A 70 -19.79 -14.52 -22.74
CA SER A 70 -19.84 -15.73 -21.91
C SER A 70 -19.20 -15.45 -20.55
N PHE A 71 -19.84 -15.93 -19.48
CA PHE A 71 -19.42 -15.72 -18.10
C PHE A 71 -19.37 -17.05 -17.35
N ASN A 72 -18.20 -17.41 -16.80
CA ASN A 72 -18.09 -18.56 -15.90
C ASN A 72 -18.91 -18.30 -14.62
N SER A 73 -19.62 -19.31 -14.13
CA SER A 73 -20.39 -19.27 -12.88
C SER A 73 -19.51 -18.89 -11.69
N SER A 74 -18.28 -19.42 -11.63
CA SER A 74 -17.27 -19.08 -10.61
C SER A 74 -16.79 -17.62 -10.67
N TRP A 75 -16.89 -16.97 -11.83
CA TRP A 75 -16.60 -15.54 -11.98
C TRP A 75 -17.84 -14.71 -11.61
N LEU A 76 -19.02 -15.14 -12.04
CA LEU A 76 -20.28 -14.39 -11.90
C LEU A 76 -20.81 -14.40 -10.46
N HIS A 77 -20.82 -15.56 -9.81
CA HIS A 77 -21.35 -15.78 -8.47
C HIS A 77 -20.79 -14.82 -7.39
N PRO A 78 -19.46 -14.64 -7.23
CA PRO A 78 -18.92 -13.69 -6.23
C PRO A 78 -19.16 -12.21 -6.58
N ARG A 79 -19.69 -11.90 -7.77
CA ARG A 79 -19.95 -10.54 -8.25
C ARG A 79 -21.40 -10.11 -8.12
N ALA A 80 -22.25 -10.91 -7.47
CA ALA A 80 -23.66 -10.55 -7.33
C ALA A 80 -23.88 -9.27 -6.51
N PHE A 81 -24.99 -8.61 -6.79
CA PHE A 81 -25.35 -7.29 -6.25
C PHE A 81 -26.21 -7.41 -4.99
N ASN A 82 -25.70 -8.09 -3.97
CA ASN A 82 -26.38 -8.26 -2.70
C ASN A 82 -25.43 -8.13 -1.51
N SER A 83 -25.98 -7.83 -0.33
CA SER A 83 -25.23 -7.60 0.90
C SER A 83 -24.42 -8.81 1.35
N LYS A 84 -24.91 -10.04 1.13
CA LYS A 84 -24.19 -11.28 1.44
C LYS A 84 -22.86 -11.34 0.67
N ARG A 85 -22.88 -11.15 -0.65
CA ARG A 85 -21.65 -11.16 -1.48
C ARG A 85 -20.72 -9.99 -1.17
N TRP A 86 -21.26 -8.82 -0.85
CA TRP A 86 -20.44 -7.67 -0.46
C TRP A 86 -19.69 -7.95 0.85
N ASN A 87 -20.35 -8.57 1.83
CA ASN A 87 -19.73 -8.97 3.09
C ASN A 87 -18.68 -10.08 2.91
N GLU A 88 -18.95 -11.07 2.06
CA GLU A 88 -17.97 -12.11 1.69
C GLU A 88 -16.72 -11.51 1.03
N ARG A 89 -16.86 -10.43 0.26
CA ARG A 89 -15.75 -9.74 -0.40
C ARG A 89 -15.04 -8.70 0.45
N ALA A 90 -15.65 -8.22 1.53
CA ALA A 90 -15.09 -7.14 2.36
C ALA A 90 -13.63 -7.41 2.81
N PRO A 91 -13.24 -8.64 3.21
CA PRO A 91 -11.85 -8.95 3.59
C PRO A 91 -10.81 -8.79 2.46
N ASN A 92 -11.23 -8.82 1.19
CA ASN A 92 -10.32 -8.52 0.07
C ASN A 92 -9.79 -7.08 0.13
N TYR A 93 -10.63 -6.15 0.58
CA TYR A 93 -10.27 -4.74 0.67
C TYR A 93 -9.49 -4.45 1.93
N LYS A 94 -10.03 -4.87 3.08
CA LYS A 94 -9.44 -4.62 4.39
C LYS A 94 -9.93 -5.63 5.40
N LEU A 95 -9.03 -6.19 6.20
CA LEU A 95 -9.42 -7.09 7.28
C LEU A 95 -10.13 -6.34 8.41
N ARG A 96 -10.98 -7.06 9.16
CA ARG A 96 -11.68 -6.50 10.31
C ARG A 96 -10.68 -6.23 11.42
N ARG A 97 -10.58 -4.97 11.84
CA ARG A 97 -9.74 -4.57 12.98
C ARG A 97 -10.28 -5.16 14.29
N SER A 98 -9.37 -5.64 15.12
CA SER A 98 -9.63 -5.95 16.53
C SER A 98 -9.04 -4.87 17.40
N TYR A 99 -9.87 -4.19 18.19
CA TYR A 99 -9.46 -3.12 19.09
C TYR A 99 -8.95 -3.69 20.41
N TRP A 100 -7.96 -3.05 21.02
CA TRP A 100 -7.32 -3.59 22.21
C TRP A 100 -6.84 -2.51 23.18
N GLY A 101 -6.81 -2.87 24.46
CA GLY A 101 -6.01 -2.22 25.49
C GLY A 101 -4.90 -3.17 25.96
N THR A 102 -4.50 -3.10 27.22
CA THR A 102 -3.42 -3.95 27.75
C THR A 102 -3.77 -5.44 27.84
N ASN A 103 -5.03 -5.82 27.65
CA ASN A 103 -5.45 -7.22 27.51
C ASN A 103 -4.77 -7.95 26.34
N ILE A 104 -4.26 -7.23 25.33
CA ILE A 104 -3.49 -7.82 24.22
C ILE A 104 -2.21 -8.52 24.69
N MET A 105 -1.68 -8.16 25.88
CA MET A 105 -0.48 -8.79 26.43
C MET A 105 -0.63 -10.30 26.65
N LYS A 106 -1.86 -10.80 26.83
CA LYS A 106 -2.13 -12.23 26.98
C LYS A 106 -1.82 -13.02 25.71
N ASN A 107 -1.99 -12.40 24.54
CA ASN A 107 -1.80 -13.00 23.22
C ASN A 107 -1.20 -11.95 22.28
N LEU A 108 0.07 -11.62 22.49
CA LEU A 108 0.76 -10.62 21.67
C LEU A 108 0.92 -11.11 20.22
N PRO A 109 0.63 -10.27 19.22
CA PRO A 109 0.93 -10.60 17.83
C PRO A 109 2.44 -10.68 17.63
N GLN A 110 2.93 -11.86 17.25
CA GLN A 110 4.35 -12.15 17.15
C GLN A 110 4.68 -12.97 15.90
N ALA A 111 5.93 -12.87 15.44
CA ALA A 111 6.46 -13.67 14.34
C ALA A 111 7.98 -13.88 14.49
N SER A 112 8.51 -14.97 13.93
CA SER A 112 9.95 -15.22 13.86
C SER A 112 10.55 -14.58 12.62
N PHE A 113 11.60 -13.76 12.77
CA PHE A 113 12.30 -13.14 11.65
C PHE A 113 12.80 -14.17 10.64
N HIS A 114 13.36 -15.28 11.14
CA HIS A 114 13.88 -16.36 10.31
C HIS A 114 12.78 -17.00 9.45
N GLU A 115 11.63 -17.31 10.05
CA GLU A 115 10.48 -17.88 9.33
C GLU A 115 9.94 -16.88 8.29
N LEU A 116 9.86 -15.59 8.60
CA LEU A 116 9.40 -14.56 7.65
C LEU A 116 10.28 -14.46 6.40
N LEU A 117 11.58 -14.74 6.52
CA LEU A 117 12.47 -14.74 5.35
C LEU A 117 12.29 -15.99 4.49
N GLN A 118 11.84 -17.11 5.05
CA GLN A 118 11.82 -18.41 4.38
C GLN A 118 10.43 -18.87 3.94
N GLU A 119 9.39 -18.53 4.71
CA GLU A 119 8.07 -19.12 4.58
C GLU A 119 7.00 -18.08 4.24
N ASP A 120 6.37 -18.25 3.07
CA ASP A 120 5.26 -17.39 2.63
C ASP A 120 4.05 -17.46 3.57
N ALA A 121 3.82 -18.60 4.23
CA ALA A 121 2.75 -18.76 5.21
C ALA A 121 2.99 -17.93 6.48
N ALA A 122 4.25 -17.86 6.96
CA ALA A 122 4.62 -17.01 8.07
C ALA A 122 4.45 -15.52 7.72
N VAL A 123 4.86 -15.12 6.51
CA VAL A 123 4.63 -13.74 6.01
C VAL A 123 3.13 -13.43 5.98
N LEU A 124 2.30 -14.31 5.42
CA LEU A 124 0.86 -14.10 5.38
C LEU A 124 0.27 -13.93 6.79
N ALA A 125 0.60 -14.83 7.71
CA ALA A 125 0.11 -14.78 9.09
C ALA A 125 0.51 -13.48 9.79
N TRP A 126 1.76 -13.02 9.60
CA TRP A 126 2.22 -11.73 10.13
C TRP A 126 1.47 -10.55 9.51
N LEU A 127 1.30 -10.49 8.18
CA LEU A 127 0.58 -9.39 7.54
C LEU A 127 -0.88 -9.32 7.98
N GLN A 128 -1.53 -10.46 8.17
CA GLN A 128 -2.90 -10.50 8.70
C GLN A 128 -2.97 -10.04 10.15
N GLN A 129 -2.02 -10.44 11.00
CA GLN A 129 -1.91 -9.94 12.38
C GLN A 129 -1.69 -8.42 12.41
N LEU A 130 -0.79 -7.91 11.58
CA LEU A 130 -0.51 -6.49 11.44
C LEU A 130 -1.75 -5.70 11.00
N GLU A 131 -2.55 -6.21 10.06
CA GLU A 131 -3.77 -5.52 9.60
C GLU A 131 -4.93 -5.59 10.62
N VAL A 132 -5.07 -6.71 11.33
CA VAL A 132 -6.14 -6.93 12.33
C VAL A 132 -5.84 -6.18 13.63
N TYR A 133 -4.66 -6.37 14.20
CA TYR A 133 -4.27 -5.78 15.49
C TYR A 133 -3.59 -4.42 15.34
N GLY A 134 -3.07 -4.09 14.16
CA GLY A 134 -2.36 -2.83 13.94
C GLY A 134 -0.90 -2.87 14.37
N PHE A 135 -0.39 -3.97 14.94
CA PHE A 135 1.03 -4.15 15.22
C PHE A 135 1.40 -5.63 15.31
N ALA A 136 2.70 -5.91 15.22
CA ALA A 136 3.31 -7.20 15.55
C ALA A 136 4.77 -7.03 15.97
N LEU A 137 5.22 -7.90 16.88
CA LEU A 137 6.62 -8.01 17.31
C LEU A 137 7.31 -9.16 16.60
N ILE A 138 8.33 -8.83 15.82
CA ILE A 138 9.14 -9.80 15.11
C ILE A 138 10.40 -10.06 15.94
N LYS A 139 10.70 -11.33 16.20
CA LYS A 139 11.77 -11.76 17.10
C LYS A 139 12.89 -12.47 16.34
N GLY A 140 14.10 -12.36 16.87
CA GLY A 140 15.26 -13.09 16.36
C GLY A 140 15.88 -12.51 15.08
N ALA A 141 15.68 -11.22 14.80
CA ALA A 141 16.45 -10.57 13.74
C ALA A 141 17.91 -10.38 14.19
N PRO A 142 18.90 -10.45 13.28
CA PRO A 142 20.26 -10.05 13.61
C PRO A 142 20.31 -8.60 14.10
N ALA A 143 20.95 -8.34 15.23
CA ALA A 143 21.11 -7.00 15.82
C ALA A 143 22.16 -6.16 15.06
N LYS A 144 21.91 -5.90 13.77
CA LYS A 144 22.76 -5.09 12.89
C LYS A 144 21.89 -4.36 11.85
N PRO A 145 22.37 -3.29 11.21
CA PRO A 145 21.64 -2.60 10.14
C PRO A 145 21.24 -3.50 8.96
N GLY A 146 20.26 -3.05 8.19
CA GLY A 146 19.73 -3.66 6.97
C GLY A 146 18.62 -4.69 7.17
N GLN A 147 18.22 -5.00 8.42
CA GLN A 147 17.19 -6.03 8.64
C GLN A 147 15.79 -5.54 8.32
N VAL A 148 15.48 -4.25 8.57
CA VAL A 148 14.18 -3.69 8.17
C VAL A 148 14.02 -3.70 6.66
N ARG A 149 15.11 -3.42 5.92
CA ARG A 149 15.15 -3.43 4.46
C ARG A 149 14.97 -4.84 3.90
N SER A 150 15.68 -5.82 4.46
CA SER A 150 15.53 -7.23 4.10
C SER A 150 14.07 -7.69 4.24
N LEU A 151 13.44 -7.35 5.37
CA LEU A 151 12.05 -7.72 5.62
C LEU A 151 11.04 -6.92 4.77
N ALA A 152 11.25 -5.62 4.59
CA ALA A 152 10.42 -4.78 3.72
C ALA A 152 10.42 -5.32 2.29
N ASN A 153 11.57 -5.77 1.78
CA ASN A 153 11.72 -6.38 0.46
C ASN A 153 11.01 -7.74 0.29
N LYS A 154 10.65 -8.42 1.39
CA LYS A 154 9.76 -9.60 1.34
C LYS A 154 8.31 -9.23 1.08
N ILE A 155 7.94 -7.97 1.32
CA ILE A 155 6.61 -7.42 1.07
C ILE A 155 6.59 -6.72 -0.29
N ALA A 156 7.37 -5.64 -0.42
CA ALA A 156 7.40 -4.73 -1.56
C ALA A 156 8.67 -3.86 -1.50
N PHE A 157 8.57 -2.56 -1.75
CA PHE A 157 9.67 -1.59 -1.67
C PHE A 157 9.44 -0.60 -0.52
N ILE A 158 10.53 -0.08 0.04
CA ILE A 158 10.47 0.92 1.10
C ILE A 158 9.89 2.23 0.55
N LYS A 159 8.98 2.85 1.31
CA LYS A 159 8.46 4.18 0.98
C LYS A 159 9.51 5.23 1.32
N LYS A 160 10.14 5.80 0.29
CA LYS A 160 11.04 6.95 0.46
C LYS A 160 10.31 8.17 1.03
N THR A 161 10.92 8.80 2.01
CA THR A 161 10.48 10.06 2.62
C THR A 161 11.57 11.13 2.47
N HIS A 162 11.36 12.31 3.03
CA HIS A 162 12.41 13.34 3.04
C HIS A 162 13.60 12.98 3.95
N TYR A 163 13.40 12.06 4.90
CA TYR A 163 14.44 11.43 5.73
C TYR A 163 15.13 10.22 5.06
N GLY A 164 14.90 10.00 3.76
CA GLY A 164 15.43 8.83 3.05
C GLY A 164 14.49 7.63 2.99
N GLU A 165 15.02 6.48 2.60
CA GLU A 165 14.29 5.21 2.57
C GLU A 165 14.26 4.55 3.96
N ASP A 166 15.44 4.36 4.55
CA ASP A 166 15.62 3.92 5.92
C ASP A 166 16.34 5.00 6.73
N PHE A 167 16.11 4.99 8.04
CA PHE A 167 16.67 5.98 8.95
C PHE A 167 17.26 5.30 10.18
N SER A 168 18.41 5.80 10.61
CA SER A 168 19.08 5.36 11.85
C SER A 168 18.83 6.39 12.94
N VAL A 169 18.18 5.95 14.02
CA VAL A 169 17.97 6.72 15.25
C VAL A 169 19.05 6.34 16.25
N ILE A 170 20.13 7.11 16.17
CA ILE A 170 21.20 7.20 17.17
C ILE A 170 21.10 8.59 17.79
N ALA A 171 21.38 8.72 19.09
CA ALA A 171 21.45 10.02 19.71
C ALA A 171 22.55 10.87 19.05
N LYS A 172 22.19 12.01 18.45
CA LYS A 172 23.13 12.91 17.78
C LYS A 172 23.37 14.16 18.63
N ASN A 173 24.57 14.72 18.57
CA ASN A 173 24.80 16.10 18.99
C ASN A 173 24.18 17.01 17.91
N ASP A 174 23.24 17.88 18.31
CA ASP A 174 22.46 18.79 17.45
C ASP A 174 21.53 18.12 16.40
N PRO A 175 20.39 17.55 16.83
CA PRO A 175 19.53 16.79 15.94
C PRO A 175 18.48 17.62 15.18
N SER A 176 18.26 17.30 13.90
CA SER A 176 17.15 17.82 13.07
C SER A 176 15.75 17.35 13.51
N ASN A 177 15.67 16.36 14.40
CA ASN A 177 14.40 15.79 14.89
C ASN A 177 14.51 15.35 16.35
N VAL A 178 13.46 15.60 17.14
CA VAL A 178 13.42 15.23 18.58
C VAL A 178 13.55 13.73 18.84
N ALA A 179 13.28 12.87 17.84
CA ALA A 179 13.49 11.43 17.95
C ALA A 179 14.95 11.04 18.27
N TYR A 180 15.90 11.91 17.90
CA TYR A 180 17.33 11.76 18.15
C TYR A 180 17.78 12.33 19.51
N LEU A 181 16.86 12.85 20.34
CA LEU A 181 17.14 13.26 21.72
C LEU A 181 17.02 12.08 22.69
N ASN A 182 17.68 12.18 23.86
CA ASN A 182 17.66 11.16 24.92
C ASN A 182 16.50 11.31 25.93
N GLY A 183 15.71 12.38 25.78
CA GLY A 183 14.51 12.62 26.58
C GLY A 183 13.38 11.61 26.28
N PRO A 184 12.28 11.67 27.06
CA PRO A 184 11.07 10.91 26.76
C PRO A 184 10.51 11.37 25.41
N LEU A 185 10.26 10.41 24.53
CA LEU A 185 9.53 10.66 23.30
C LEU A 185 8.05 10.41 23.58
N GLN A 186 7.26 11.47 23.46
CA GLN A 186 5.83 11.43 23.74
C GLN A 186 5.12 10.45 22.78
N LEU A 187 3.94 9.95 23.14
CA LEU A 187 3.14 9.17 22.20
C LEU A 187 2.85 10.02 20.97
N HIS A 188 3.15 9.50 19.79
CA HIS A 188 2.95 10.18 18.51
C HIS A 188 2.73 9.18 17.38
N ALA A 189 2.24 9.69 16.25
CA ALA A 189 2.17 8.98 14.99
C ALA A 189 2.96 9.76 13.94
N ASP A 190 3.85 9.08 13.24
CA ASP A 190 4.91 9.72 12.46
C ASP A 190 4.39 10.46 11.24
N LEU A 191 5.10 11.53 10.87
CA LEU A 191 4.89 12.33 9.67
C LEU A 191 3.42 12.79 9.48
N PRO A 192 2.77 13.41 10.49
CA PRO A 192 1.38 13.85 10.38
C PRO A 192 1.18 14.93 9.30
N TYR A 193 2.23 15.60 8.88
CA TYR A 193 2.26 16.61 7.82
C TYR A 193 2.28 16.03 6.39
N TYR A 194 2.30 14.70 6.21
CA TYR A 194 2.09 14.09 4.89
C TYR A 194 0.59 13.93 4.61
N LEU A 195 0.12 14.45 3.47
CA LEU A 195 -1.23 14.12 2.97
C LEU A 195 -1.35 12.60 2.78
N TYR A 196 -0.37 12.02 2.07
CA TYR A 196 -0.19 10.58 1.93
C TYR A 196 0.85 10.05 2.93
N LYS A 197 0.43 9.99 4.20
CA LYS A 197 1.24 9.53 5.34
C LYS A 197 1.62 8.06 5.19
N PRO A 198 2.87 7.65 5.51
CA PRO A 198 3.25 6.25 5.44
C PRO A 198 2.34 5.36 6.28
N GLY A 199 1.90 4.24 5.70
CA GLY A 199 0.88 3.39 6.29
C GLY A 199 1.41 2.48 7.39
N VAL A 200 2.57 1.88 7.17
CA VAL A 200 3.20 0.92 8.08
C VAL A 200 4.61 1.40 8.42
N GLN A 201 5.00 1.25 9.68
CA GLN A 201 6.34 1.59 10.17
C GLN A 201 7.02 0.36 10.76
N PHE A 202 8.34 0.29 10.56
CA PHE A 202 9.24 -0.70 11.11
C PHE A 202 10.22 0.00 12.05
N ILE A 203 10.45 -0.59 13.22
CA ILE A 203 11.41 -0.13 14.22
C ILE A 203 12.20 -1.34 14.68
N HIS A 204 13.45 -1.44 14.25
CA HIS A 204 14.39 -2.51 14.62
C HIS A 204 15.31 -2.05 15.74
N CYS A 205 15.34 -2.81 16.83
CA CYS A 205 16.28 -2.59 17.91
C CYS A 205 17.64 -3.23 17.59
N ILE A 206 18.64 -2.42 17.27
CA ILE A 206 20.02 -2.88 17.04
C ILE A 206 20.78 -2.87 18.37
N VAL A 207 20.79 -1.73 19.06
CA VAL A 207 21.36 -1.60 20.40
C VAL A 207 20.31 -1.00 21.32
N GLN A 208 20.13 -1.62 22.49
CA GLN A 208 19.22 -1.12 23.53
C GLN A 208 20.03 -0.53 24.69
N TYR A 209 19.51 0.53 25.29
CA TYR A 209 20.06 1.09 26.51
C TYR A 209 19.99 0.08 27.67
N ALA A 210 21.13 -0.18 28.30
CA ALA A 210 21.25 -1.20 29.34
C ALA A 210 20.63 -0.80 30.69
N GLY A 211 20.61 0.50 31.02
CA GLY A 211 20.04 1.02 32.27
C GLY A 211 18.52 1.22 32.22
N ASP A 212 17.95 1.88 33.23
CA ASP A 212 16.52 2.16 33.29
C ASP A 212 16.05 3.14 32.22
N GLY A 213 14.92 2.84 31.59
CA GLY A 213 14.35 3.64 30.49
C GLY A 213 14.63 3.08 29.10
N GLY A 214 14.27 3.85 28.07
CA GLY A 214 14.30 3.43 26.67
C GLY A 214 13.19 2.44 26.27
N ASP A 215 12.25 2.19 27.19
CA ASP A 215 11.06 1.36 26.99
C ASP A 215 10.18 1.94 25.89
N THR A 216 9.71 1.07 25.01
CA THR A 216 8.74 1.42 23.98
C THR A 216 7.35 1.47 24.58
N ARG A 217 6.58 2.49 24.22
CA ARG A 217 5.17 2.64 24.56
C ARG A 217 4.36 2.62 23.29
N VAL A 218 3.24 1.90 23.27
CA VAL A 218 2.31 1.84 22.13
C VAL A 218 0.86 1.87 22.63
N SER A 219 -0.02 2.52 21.89
CA SER A 219 -1.46 2.53 22.16
C SER A 219 -2.27 2.45 20.87
N ASP A 220 -3.37 1.69 20.90
CA ASP A 220 -4.35 1.67 19.82
C ASP A 220 -5.17 2.95 19.82
N ALA A 221 -4.64 3.98 19.17
CA ALA A 221 -5.22 5.32 19.20
C ALA A 221 -6.63 5.36 18.61
N VAL A 222 -6.96 4.44 17.69
CA VAL A 222 -8.33 4.28 17.17
C VAL A 222 -9.26 3.67 18.23
N HIS A 223 -8.80 2.68 19.00
CA HIS A 223 -9.59 2.18 20.13
C HIS A 223 -9.83 3.29 21.17
N VAL A 224 -8.78 4.00 21.55
CA VAL A 224 -8.87 5.10 22.51
C VAL A 224 -9.79 6.22 22.00
N ALA A 225 -9.78 6.52 20.70
CA ALA A 225 -10.71 7.48 20.11
C ALA A 225 -12.17 7.01 20.19
N ARG A 226 -12.43 5.71 20.10
CA ARG A 226 -13.77 5.14 20.32
C ARG A 226 -14.20 5.26 21.78
N GLU A 227 -13.28 5.05 22.71
CA GLU A 227 -13.55 5.24 24.15
C GLU A 227 -13.75 6.72 24.48
N LEU A 228 -12.97 7.64 23.88
CA LEU A 228 -13.21 9.08 23.98
C LEU A 228 -14.61 9.44 23.48
N LYS A 229 -15.06 8.88 22.34
CA LYS A 229 -16.43 9.09 21.83
C LYS A 229 -17.49 8.63 22.84
N ARG A 230 -17.24 7.53 23.56
CA ARG A 230 -18.17 6.97 24.56
C ARG A 230 -18.17 7.79 25.86
N LEU A 231 -17.00 8.14 26.36
CA LEU A 231 -16.79 8.78 27.67
C LEU A 231 -16.96 10.31 27.61
N HIS A 232 -16.50 10.92 26.52
CA HIS A 232 -16.44 12.37 26.32
C HIS A 232 -16.84 12.75 24.88
N PRO A 233 -18.11 12.52 24.48
CA PRO A 233 -18.55 12.69 23.09
C PRO A 233 -18.29 14.10 22.53
N LYS A 234 -18.41 15.15 23.35
CA LYS A 234 -18.09 16.54 22.96
C LYS A 234 -16.60 16.71 22.61
N HIS A 235 -15.70 16.11 23.38
CA HIS A 235 -14.26 16.19 23.10
C HIS A 235 -13.93 15.44 21.80
N TYR A 236 -14.54 14.27 21.61
CA TYR A 236 -14.41 13.53 20.35
C TYR A 236 -14.89 14.36 19.15
N GLU A 237 -16.04 15.02 19.25
CA GLU A 237 -16.58 15.89 18.21
C GLU A 237 -15.64 17.05 17.86
N ILE A 238 -15.06 17.70 18.88
CA ILE A 238 -14.06 18.76 18.68
C ILE A 238 -12.86 18.22 17.89
N LEU A 239 -12.33 17.04 18.24
CA LEU A 239 -11.12 16.48 17.64
C LEU A 239 -11.31 15.91 16.22
N ILE A 240 -12.54 15.57 15.82
CA ILE A 240 -12.84 15.16 14.43
C ILE A 240 -13.12 16.34 13.50
N ASN A 241 -13.60 17.47 14.05
CA ASN A 241 -14.05 18.62 13.25
C ASN A 241 -13.04 19.76 13.19
N THR A 242 -12.15 19.86 14.17
CA THR A 242 -11.14 20.93 14.22
C THR A 242 -9.97 20.60 13.33
N LEU A 243 -9.73 21.41 12.31
CA LEU A 243 -8.54 21.37 11.48
C LEU A 243 -7.32 21.79 12.31
N VAL A 244 -6.25 21.00 12.24
CA VAL A 244 -4.98 21.25 12.92
C VAL A 244 -3.90 21.37 11.87
N ASP A 245 -3.05 22.38 12.03
CA ASP A 245 -1.90 22.63 11.18
C ASP A 245 -0.73 21.74 11.65
N TRP A 246 -0.25 20.89 10.74
CA TRP A 246 0.88 19.98 10.95
C TRP A 246 2.03 20.42 10.05
N PHE A 247 3.24 20.47 10.56
CA PHE A 247 4.38 20.92 9.79
C PHE A 247 5.69 20.19 10.11
N ASP A 248 6.64 20.28 9.18
CA ASP A 248 8.05 19.98 9.36
C ASP A 248 8.88 20.77 8.35
N GLU A 249 9.96 21.39 8.79
CA GLU A 249 10.83 22.21 7.96
C GLU A 249 12.28 21.95 8.34
N GLY A 250 13.16 21.82 7.35
CA GLY A 250 14.57 21.55 7.58
C GLY A 250 15.32 21.11 6.33
N THR A 251 16.46 20.45 6.55
CA THR A 251 17.29 19.84 5.50
C THR A 251 17.72 18.46 5.98
N ASP A 252 17.59 17.45 5.11
CA ASP A 252 18.02 16.07 5.39
C ASP A 252 18.48 15.39 4.08
N GLU A 253 18.49 14.05 4.01
CA GLU A 253 19.01 13.25 2.89
C GLU A 253 18.51 13.72 1.51
N THR A 254 17.25 14.13 1.42
CA THR A 254 16.63 14.54 0.15
C THR A 254 16.79 16.04 -0.18
N GLY A 255 17.54 16.78 0.65
CA GLY A 255 17.71 18.22 0.55
C GLY A 255 16.78 19.01 1.48
N GLU A 256 16.57 20.27 1.16
CA GLU A 256 15.66 21.17 1.89
C GLU A 256 14.20 20.72 1.75
N PHE A 257 13.43 20.82 2.83
CA PHE A 257 12.00 20.54 2.83
C PHE A 257 11.25 21.54 3.72
N ASN A 258 10.04 21.88 3.28
CA ASN A 258 9.02 22.54 4.08
C ASN A 258 7.71 21.81 3.76
N LYS A 259 7.19 21.07 4.73
CA LYS A 259 6.00 20.24 4.63
C LYS A 259 4.93 20.81 5.53
N VAL A 260 3.75 21.04 4.98
CA VAL A 260 2.58 21.49 5.72
C VAL A 260 1.36 20.67 5.33
N LEU A 261 0.48 20.42 6.30
CA LEU A 261 -0.81 19.81 6.08
C LEU A 261 -1.80 20.26 7.13
N GLN A 262 -3.02 20.54 6.69
CA GLN A 262 -4.12 20.81 7.60
C GLN A 262 -5.10 19.63 7.61
N LEU A 263 -5.22 18.93 8.73
CA LEU A 263 -6.18 17.84 8.93
C LEU A 263 -6.56 17.72 10.41
N PRO A 264 -7.75 17.18 10.74
CA PRO A 264 -8.12 16.91 12.12
C PRO A 264 -7.17 15.90 12.79
N MET A 265 -7.21 15.86 14.13
CA MET A 265 -6.49 14.83 14.89
C MET A 265 -7.08 13.44 14.67
N ILE A 266 -8.41 13.35 14.58
CA ILE A 266 -9.12 12.09 14.35
C ILE A 266 -9.85 12.20 13.00
N CYS A 267 -9.28 11.61 11.95
CA CYS A 267 -9.87 11.68 10.62
C CYS A 267 -10.88 10.55 10.39
N THR A 268 -12.12 10.92 10.06
CA THR A 268 -13.21 10.00 9.72
C THR A 268 -13.55 10.05 8.24
N ASP A 269 -14.12 8.95 7.72
CA ASP A 269 -14.68 8.90 6.37
C ASP A 269 -16.16 9.31 6.38
N ALA A 270 -16.80 9.32 5.20
CA ALA A 270 -18.22 9.67 5.06
C ALA A 270 -19.18 8.76 5.86
N THR A 271 -18.72 7.60 6.34
CA THR A 271 -19.50 6.68 7.19
C THR A 271 -19.24 6.90 8.69
N GLY A 272 -18.37 7.86 9.04
CA GLY A 272 -17.93 8.12 10.41
C GLY A 272 -16.88 7.13 10.92
N LYS A 273 -16.30 6.30 10.05
CA LYS A 273 -15.24 5.36 10.43
C LYS A 273 -13.89 6.06 10.44
N ILE A 274 -13.13 5.87 11.52
CA ILE A 274 -11.79 6.44 11.66
C ILE A 274 -10.83 5.74 10.69
N TRP A 275 -10.25 6.50 9.78
CA TRP A 275 -9.27 5.98 8.81
C TRP A 275 -7.84 6.39 9.13
N ARG A 276 -7.62 7.47 9.88
CA ARG A 276 -6.30 7.99 10.26
C ARG A 276 -6.33 8.74 11.59
N ILE A 277 -5.27 8.58 12.38
CA ILE A 277 -4.97 9.40 13.55
C ILE A 277 -3.76 10.30 13.24
N ASN A 278 -3.92 11.59 13.50
CA ASN A 278 -2.84 12.56 13.57
C ASN A 278 -2.65 12.96 15.03
N PHE A 279 -1.50 12.62 15.59
CA PHE A 279 -1.14 12.98 16.95
C PHE A 279 0.38 13.11 16.99
N SER A 280 0.90 14.34 17.04
CA SER A 280 2.32 14.57 17.31
C SER A 280 2.51 15.97 17.86
N GLN A 281 3.16 16.10 19.01
CA GLN A 281 3.38 17.41 19.63
C GLN A 281 4.47 18.23 18.94
N PRO A 282 5.63 17.67 18.55
CA PRO A 282 6.68 18.44 17.88
C PRO A 282 6.26 18.93 16.49
N GLN A 283 5.45 18.15 15.77
CA GLN A 283 5.02 18.45 14.40
C GLN A 283 3.66 19.16 14.33
N ARG A 284 3.08 19.55 15.46
CA ARG A 284 1.90 20.41 15.48
C ARG A 284 2.36 21.85 15.44
N ASP A 285 1.87 22.60 14.47
CA ASP A 285 2.25 23.99 14.27
C ASP A 285 1.74 24.89 15.41
N SER A 286 2.41 26.02 15.57
CA SER A 286 1.96 27.18 16.34
C SER A 286 0.85 27.95 15.63
N PHE A 287 0.82 27.93 14.29
CA PHE A 287 -0.35 28.37 13.54
C PHE A 287 -1.54 27.49 13.92
N PHE A 288 -2.66 28.13 14.27
CA PHE A 288 -3.86 27.39 14.61
C PHE A 288 -5.11 28.13 14.17
N SER A 289 -5.70 27.65 13.08
CA SER A 289 -6.82 28.30 12.37
C SER A 289 -8.17 28.08 13.06
N LEU A 290 -8.30 28.47 14.33
CA LEU A 290 -9.50 28.32 15.15
C LEU A 290 -9.85 29.65 15.86
N PRO A 291 -11.14 30.04 15.97
CA PRO A 291 -11.54 31.22 16.76
C PRO A 291 -11.02 31.13 18.20
N ALA A 292 -10.52 32.24 18.74
CA ALA A 292 -9.79 32.30 20.02
C ALA A 292 -10.60 31.68 21.18
N GLU A 293 -11.91 31.91 21.22
CA GLU A 293 -12.82 31.40 22.24
C GLU A 293 -12.97 29.86 22.21
N LYS A 294 -12.63 29.21 21.10
CA LYS A 294 -12.68 27.74 20.95
C LYS A 294 -11.34 27.06 21.23
N VAL A 295 -10.23 27.81 21.28
CA VAL A 295 -8.87 27.28 21.44
C VAL A 295 -8.73 26.51 22.76
N ALA A 296 -9.16 27.08 23.88
CA ALA A 296 -9.07 26.42 25.19
C ALA A 296 -9.80 25.06 25.21
N GLY A 297 -11.04 25.01 24.70
CA GLY A 297 -11.81 23.77 24.61
C GLY A 297 -11.18 22.71 23.71
N TRP A 298 -10.47 23.11 22.66
CA TRP A 298 -9.68 22.18 21.85
C TRP A 298 -8.48 21.60 22.61
N TYR A 299 -7.74 22.42 23.35
CA TYR A 299 -6.64 21.93 24.20
C TYR A 299 -7.13 21.00 25.32
N GLU A 300 -8.30 21.27 25.91
CA GLU A 300 -8.93 20.37 26.87
C GLU A 300 -9.28 19.01 26.24
N ALA A 301 -9.86 19.04 25.03
CA ALA A 301 -10.19 17.83 24.27
C ALA A 301 -8.93 17.01 23.93
N MET A 302 -7.90 17.67 23.40
CA MET A 302 -6.59 17.06 23.09
C MET A 302 -5.96 16.45 24.34
N THR A 303 -5.95 17.20 25.45
CA THR A 303 -5.36 16.78 26.72
C THR A 303 -6.07 15.55 27.29
N ASN A 304 -7.40 15.52 27.21
CA ASN A 304 -8.18 14.36 27.67
C ASN A 304 -7.90 13.12 26.81
N TYR A 305 -7.82 13.28 25.48
CA TYR A 305 -7.44 12.20 24.58
C TYR A 305 -6.04 11.66 24.89
N HIS A 306 -5.06 12.55 25.11
CA HIS A 306 -3.70 12.16 25.52
C HIS A 306 -3.67 11.41 26.87
N LYS A 307 -4.46 11.85 27.86
CA LYS A 307 -4.60 11.15 29.15
C LYS A 307 -5.08 9.71 28.94
N LEU A 308 -6.12 9.51 28.13
CA LEU A 308 -6.60 8.17 27.79
C LEU A 308 -5.53 7.36 27.03
N LEU A 309 -4.82 7.96 26.07
CA LEU A 309 -3.74 7.26 25.35
C LEU A 309 -2.62 6.76 26.29
N CYS A 310 -2.36 7.50 27.37
CA CYS A 310 -1.35 7.17 28.36
C CYS A 310 -1.85 6.27 29.50
N ASP A 311 -3.16 6.08 29.64
CA ASP A 311 -3.76 5.29 30.71
C ASP A 311 -3.23 3.85 30.67
N PRO A 312 -2.79 3.27 31.81
CA PRO A 312 -2.31 1.88 31.88
C PRO A 312 -3.29 0.82 31.37
N GLN A 313 -4.59 1.13 31.23
CA GLN A 313 -5.54 0.21 30.61
C GLN A 313 -5.42 0.16 29.07
N TYR A 314 -4.86 1.20 28.44
CA TYR A 314 -4.75 1.35 26.97
C TYR A 314 -3.31 1.43 26.46
N CYS A 315 -2.37 1.88 27.28
CA CYS A 315 -0.97 2.05 26.91
C CYS A 315 -0.17 0.79 27.25
N PHE A 316 0.28 0.07 26.22
CA PHE A 316 1.20 -1.04 26.38
C PHE A 316 2.64 -0.51 26.44
N GLN A 317 3.41 -0.92 27.45
CA GLN A 317 4.82 -0.54 27.62
C GLN A 317 5.69 -1.79 27.75
N PHE A 318 6.79 -1.82 27.00
CA PHE A 318 7.74 -2.93 27.01
C PHE A 318 9.13 -2.49 26.54
N LYS A 319 10.17 -3.15 27.02
CA LYS A 319 11.54 -2.92 26.56
C LYS A 319 11.86 -3.83 25.38
N MET A 320 12.25 -3.23 24.26
CA MET A 320 12.73 -4.01 23.11
C MET A 320 14.12 -4.58 23.43
N VAL A 321 14.32 -5.85 23.11
CA VAL A 321 15.66 -6.47 23.14
C VAL A 321 16.30 -6.35 21.75
N PRO A 322 17.64 -6.27 21.64
CA PRO A 322 18.34 -6.33 20.37
C PRO A 322 17.84 -7.49 19.48
N GLY A 323 17.61 -7.20 18.19
CA GLY A 323 17.02 -8.14 17.24
C GLY A 323 15.48 -8.22 17.27
N THR A 324 14.80 -7.43 18.10
CA THR A 324 13.35 -7.24 17.99
C THR A 324 13.04 -6.19 16.93
N ILE A 325 12.10 -6.48 16.02
CA ILE A 325 11.52 -5.49 15.11
C ILE A 325 10.05 -5.29 15.48
N LEU A 326 9.67 -4.07 15.84
CA LEU A 326 8.28 -3.67 16.00
C LEU A 326 7.75 -3.18 14.64
N THR A 327 6.63 -3.75 14.20
CA THR A 327 5.95 -3.35 12.97
C THR A 327 4.52 -2.91 13.30
N PHE A 328 4.05 -1.78 12.76
CA PHE A 328 2.73 -1.23 13.14
C PHE A 328 2.08 -0.35 12.08
N ASP A 329 0.75 -0.24 12.18
CA ASP A 329 -0.13 0.65 11.42
C ASP A 329 0.06 2.09 11.93
N ASN A 330 0.90 2.88 11.26
CA ASN A 330 1.17 4.28 11.62
C ASN A 330 -0.05 5.22 11.39
N LEU A 331 -1.13 4.73 10.76
CA LEU A 331 -2.40 5.45 10.68
C LEU A 331 -3.32 5.17 11.88
N ARG A 332 -2.96 4.22 12.75
CA ARG A 332 -3.80 3.72 13.85
C ARG A 332 -3.10 3.77 15.21
N ILE A 333 -1.84 3.35 15.26
CA ILE A 333 -1.06 3.20 16.48
C ILE A 333 -0.29 4.49 16.73
N VAL A 334 -0.34 4.97 17.98
CA VAL A 334 0.64 5.95 18.46
C VAL A 334 1.69 5.21 19.27
N HIS A 335 2.93 5.67 19.16
CA HIS A 335 4.06 5.07 19.83
C HIS A 335 4.96 6.13 20.44
N GLY A 336 5.80 5.74 21.40
CA GLY A 336 6.69 6.64 22.12
C GLY A 336 7.73 5.86 22.90
N ARG A 337 8.49 6.56 23.72
CA ARG A 337 9.60 5.98 24.47
C ARG A 337 9.80 6.66 25.82
N SER A 338 10.09 5.90 26.88
CA SER A 338 10.58 6.49 28.13
C SER A 338 11.95 7.16 27.94
N GLY A 339 12.22 8.23 28.69
CA GLY A 339 13.54 8.86 28.68
C GLY A 339 14.62 7.92 29.24
N TYR A 340 15.89 8.17 28.90
CA TYR A 340 17.03 7.43 29.44
C TYR A 340 18.24 8.36 29.62
N LYS A 341 19.16 7.99 30.52
CA LYS A 341 20.35 8.81 30.81
C LYS A 341 21.49 8.48 29.84
N THR A 342 22.11 9.48 29.22
CA THR A 342 23.35 9.29 28.46
C THR A 342 24.57 9.28 29.36
N GLY A 343 25.50 8.35 29.09
CA GLY A 343 26.80 8.29 29.77
C GLY A 343 27.58 6.99 29.57
N PHE A 344 26.90 5.84 29.37
CA PHE A 344 27.59 4.53 29.38
C PHE A 344 27.11 3.47 28.36
N SER A 345 26.06 3.71 27.55
CA SER A 345 25.71 2.79 26.44
C SER A 345 24.93 3.48 25.32
N GLU A 346 25.22 3.07 24.08
CA GLU A 346 24.55 3.54 22.87
C GLU A 346 23.15 2.92 22.75
N ARG A 347 22.16 3.70 22.26
CA ARG A 347 20.88 3.17 21.79
C ARG A 347 20.80 3.41 20.30
N HIS A 348 20.57 2.35 19.53
CA HIS A 348 20.53 2.40 18.08
C HIS A 348 19.30 1.64 17.59
N ILE A 349 18.41 2.40 16.96
CA ILE A 349 17.24 1.86 16.26
C ILE A 349 17.38 2.14 14.77
N GLU A 350 17.00 1.19 13.95
CA GLU A 350 16.84 1.37 12.50
C GLU A 350 15.35 1.32 12.16
N GLY A 351 14.87 2.23 11.31
CA GLY A 351 13.47 2.26 10.91
C GLY A 351 13.28 2.44 9.41
N CYS A 352 12.11 2.05 8.94
CA CYS A 352 11.66 2.32 7.57
C CYS A 352 10.12 2.34 7.51
N TYR A 353 9.59 2.71 6.34
CA TYR A 353 8.15 2.76 6.12
C TYR A 353 7.70 1.97 4.90
N LEU A 354 6.45 1.51 4.93
CA LEU A 354 5.75 0.91 3.79
C LEU A 354 4.37 1.56 3.60
N ASP A 355 3.85 1.43 2.39
CA ASP A 355 2.46 1.79 2.08
C ASP A 355 1.51 0.60 2.31
N TRP A 356 0.33 0.90 2.83
CA TRP A 356 -0.69 -0.12 3.11
C TRP A 356 -1.19 -0.84 1.85
N ASP A 357 -1.13 -0.17 0.70
CA ASP A 357 -1.55 -0.76 -0.57
C ASP A 357 -0.62 -1.90 -0.97
N GLU A 358 0.69 -1.72 -0.80
CA GLU A 358 1.70 -2.74 -1.03
C GLU A 358 1.59 -3.90 -0.05
N VAL A 359 1.39 -3.59 1.24
CA VAL A 359 1.19 -4.60 2.29
C VAL A 359 -0.04 -5.47 2.00
N ARG A 360 -1.17 -4.85 1.65
CA ARG A 360 -2.40 -5.57 1.29
C ARG A 360 -2.28 -6.31 -0.05
N SER A 361 -1.53 -5.75 -1.01
CA SER A 361 -1.24 -6.39 -2.28
C SER A 361 -0.50 -7.71 -2.04
N ARG A 362 0.60 -7.66 -1.27
CA ARG A 362 1.35 -8.86 -0.89
C ARG A 362 0.47 -9.87 -0.16
N ARG A 363 -0.34 -9.43 0.82
CA ARG A 363 -1.29 -10.31 1.52
C ARG A 363 -2.19 -11.08 0.54
N ARG A 364 -2.87 -10.38 -0.38
CA ARG A 364 -3.77 -11.01 -1.36
C ARG A 364 -3.04 -11.96 -2.32
N VAL A 365 -1.82 -11.61 -2.72
CA VAL A 365 -0.96 -12.49 -3.53
C VAL A 365 -0.66 -13.78 -2.77
N LEU A 366 -0.32 -13.69 -1.48
CA LEU A 366 -0.02 -14.85 -0.64
C LEU A 366 -1.27 -15.70 -0.35
N GLU A 367 -2.41 -15.09 -0.09
CA GLU A 367 -3.71 -15.78 0.05
C GLU A 367 -4.02 -16.62 -1.20
N THR A 368 -3.88 -16.00 -2.37
CA THR A 368 -4.07 -16.69 -3.66
C THR A 368 -3.06 -17.81 -3.85
N LYS A 369 -1.77 -17.55 -3.59
CA LYS A 369 -0.68 -18.52 -3.77
C LYS A 369 -0.83 -19.74 -2.87
N LEU A 370 -1.31 -19.54 -1.64
CA LEU A 370 -1.46 -20.59 -0.64
C LEU A 370 -2.85 -21.25 -0.67
N GLY A 371 -3.76 -20.78 -1.53
CA GLY A 371 -5.14 -21.28 -1.58
C GLY A 371 -5.94 -20.96 -0.31
N ILE A 372 -5.56 -19.92 0.42
CA ILE A 372 -6.23 -19.50 1.65
C ILE A 372 -7.25 -18.42 1.27
N PRO A 373 -8.55 -18.64 1.53
CA PRO A 373 -9.55 -17.62 1.24
C PRO A 373 -9.35 -16.41 2.16
N PRO A 374 -9.72 -15.19 1.70
CA PRO A 374 -9.73 -14.00 2.55
C PRO A 374 -10.58 -14.24 3.80
N SER A 375 -9.95 -14.38 4.96
CA SER A 375 -10.62 -14.67 6.23
C SER A 375 -11.03 -13.40 6.97
N GLN A 376 -12.03 -13.48 7.86
CA GLN A 376 -12.42 -12.34 8.71
C GLN A 376 -11.44 -12.08 9.88
N GLY A 377 -10.37 -12.85 10.01
CA GLY A 377 -9.38 -12.78 11.08
C GLY A 377 -8.07 -13.46 10.69
N PRO A 378 -7.00 -13.33 11.50
CA PRO A 378 -5.69 -13.87 11.17
C PRO A 378 -5.74 -15.39 11.09
N TYR A 379 -5.19 -15.95 10.02
CA TYR A 379 -4.94 -17.37 9.90
C TYR A 379 -3.82 -17.72 10.88
N LEU A 380 -4.15 -18.44 11.95
CA LEU A 380 -3.16 -19.09 12.79
C LEU A 380 -2.82 -20.41 12.10
N PRO A 381 -1.59 -20.62 11.59
CA PRO A 381 -1.21 -21.92 11.07
C PRO A 381 -1.25 -22.91 12.23
N SER A 382 -2.28 -23.78 12.28
CA SER A 382 -2.15 -25.00 13.04
C SER A 382 -1.06 -25.82 12.34
N TYR A 383 0.11 -25.97 12.95
CA TYR A 383 1.14 -26.89 12.48
C TYR A 383 0.58 -28.32 12.38
N LYS A 384 0.02 -28.68 11.22
CA LYS A 384 -0.14 -30.06 10.76
C LYS A 384 -0.06 -30.10 9.24
N TYR A 385 1.16 -30.28 8.75
CA TYR A 385 1.40 -30.78 7.40
C TYR A 385 0.88 -32.23 7.34
N GLN A 386 -0.43 -32.43 7.16
CA GLN A 386 -0.95 -33.75 6.85
C GLN A 386 -0.71 -34.03 5.37
N LYS A 387 0.30 -34.87 5.10
CA LYS A 387 0.46 -35.57 3.82
C LYS A 387 -0.92 -36.05 3.34
N LYS A 388 -1.28 -35.68 2.10
CA LYS A 388 -2.43 -36.21 1.37
C LYS A 388 -2.55 -37.72 1.57
N LYS A 389 -3.53 -38.17 2.34
CA LYS A 389 -4.10 -39.52 2.22
C LYS A 389 -5.47 -39.38 1.57
N LYS A 390 -5.68 -40.21 0.54
CA LYS A 390 -6.90 -40.36 -0.25
C LYS A 390 -8.14 -40.33 0.65
N PHE A 391 -9.07 -39.42 0.38
CA PHE A 391 -10.41 -39.48 0.99
C PHE A 391 -11.26 -40.49 0.22
N SER A 392 -11.64 -41.55 0.92
CA SER A 392 -12.83 -42.34 0.65
C SER A 392 -14.03 -41.62 1.28
N SER A 393 -15.14 -41.62 0.55
CA SER A 393 -16.42 -41.00 0.87
C SER A 393 -16.98 -41.43 2.23
N LYS A 394 -17.57 -40.48 2.98
CA LYS A 394 -18.87 -40.68 3.65
C LYS A 394 -19.48 -39.36 4.12
N GLN A 395 -20.77 -39.24 3.83
CA GLN A 395 -21.69 -38.16 4.16
C GLN A 395 -21.82 -37.94 5.67
N THR A 396 -22.05 -36.69 6.08
CA THR A 396 -22.87 -36.35 7.25
C THR A 396 -23.48 -34.96 7.06
N THR A 397 -24.75 -34.85 7.43
CA THR A 397 -25.69 -33.74 7.26
C THR A 397 -25.49 -32.61 8.28
N PRO A 398 -25.93 -31.36 7.99
CA PRO A 398 -25.83 -30.25 8.93
C PRO A 398 -27.13 -30.02 9.72
N HIS A 399 -27.00 -29.84 11.04
CA HIS A 399 -28.05 -29.31 11.90
C HIS A 399 -28.02 -27.78 11.96
N GLU A 400 -29.23 -27.23 11.94
CA GLU A 400 -29.64 -25.84 11.91
C GLU A 400 -29.30 -25.06 13.19
N HIS A 401 -28.98 -23.78 13.06
CA HIS A 401 -29.37 -22.78 14.06
C HIS A 401 -29.70 -21.45 13.37
N LEU A 402 -31.02 -21.24 13.24
CA LEU A 402 -31.71 -19.98 12.94
C LEU A 402 -31.49 -18.96 14.06
N TYR A 403 -31.18 -17.71 13.73
CA TYR A 403 -31.62 -16.57 14.54
C TYR A 403 -32.10 -15.42 13.65
N GLN A 404 -33.30 -14.98 14.00
CA GLN A 404 -34.20 -14.12 13.25
C GLN A 404 -33.78 -12.66 13.17
N CYS A 405 -34.18 -12.09 12.04
CA CYS A 405 -34.29 -10.68 11.71
C CYS A 405 -35.25 -9.93 12.66
N ARG A 406 -34.92 -8.69 13.02
CA ARG A 406 -35.93 -7.66 13.34
C ARG A 406 -35.67 -6.40 12.55
N SER A 407 -36.66 -6.09 11.72
CA SER A 407 -36.84 -4.92 10.87
C SER A 407 -37.27 -3.69 11.68
N VAL A 408 -36.86 -2.51 11.23
CA VAL A 408 -37.54 -1.24 11.56
C VAL A 408 -37.70 -0.45 10.26
N ASN A 409 -38.96 -0.25 9.90
CA ASN A 409 -39.44 0.63 8.82
C ASN A 409 -39.27 2.10 9.20
N PHE A 410 -38.91 2.96 8.24
CA PHE A 410 -39.38 4.35 8.25
C PHE A 410 -39.66 4.86 6.84
N ILE A 411 -40.82 5.51 6.72
CA ILE A 411 -41.51 5.93 5.50
C ILE A 411 -41.10 7.37 5.10
N ARG A 412 -40.98 7.55 3.78
CA ARG A 412 -41.10 8.75 2.91
C ARG A 412 -41.34 10.14 3.54
N ARG A 413 -40.62 11.13 3.01
CA ARG A 413 -41.19 12.32 2.31
C ARG A 413 -40.18 12.87 1.30
N GLY A 414 -40.61 13.01 0.05
CA GLY A 414 -39.81 13.54 -1.04
C GLY A 414 -39.90 15.06 -1.18
N ARG A 415 -38.92 15.63 -1.87
CA ARG A 415 -39.10 16.89 -2.61
C ARG A 415 -38.26 16.83 -3.89
N LEU A 416 -38.95 16.98 -5.02
CA LEU A 416 -38.43 17.02 -6.38
C LEU A 416 -37.55 18.25 -6.61
N LEU A 417 -36.36 18.07 -7.18
CA LEU A 417 -35.69 19.08 -7.99
C LEU A 417 -35.18 18.42 -9.27
N LYS A 418 -35.84 18.75 -10.39
CA LYS A 418 -35.42 18.43 -11.75
C LYS A 418 -34.16 19.24 -12.07
N HIS A 419 -33.06 18.59 -12.41
CA HIS A 419 -31.98 19.23 -13.18
C HIS A 419 -31.83 18.57 -14.55
N LYS A 420 -32.04 19.41 -15.58
CA LYS A 420 -31.90 19.12 -17.00
C LYS A 420 -30.44 18.84 -17.37
N ARG A 421 -30.27 17.94 -18.33
CA ARG A 421 -29.04 17.63 -19.09
C ARG A 421 -28.35 18.91 -19.60
N SER A 422 -27.05 19.00 -19.39
CA SER A 422 -26.15 19.91 -20.11
C SER A 422 -25.64 19.24 -21.38
N GLU A 423 -26.10 19.72 -22.52
CA GLU A 423 -25.52 19.45 -23.84
C GLU A 423 -24.21 20.24 -24.02
N ALA A 424 -23.32 19.73 -24.86
CA ALA A 424 -21.97 20.23 -25.11
C ALA A 424 -21.92 21.72 -25.57
N PRO A 425 -21.07 22.60 -25.01
CA PRO A 425 -21.12 24.05 -25.30
C PRO A 425 -20.34 24.50 -26.55
N GLY A 426 -19.62 23.61 -27.24
CA GLY A 426 -18.56 24.00 -28.18
C GLY A 426 -19.05 24.55 -29.53
N LEU A 427 -20.02 23.90 -30.17
CA LEU A 427 -20.36 24.22 -31.57
C LEU A 427 -21.46 25.27 -31.77
N ARG A 428 -22.36 25.47 -30.79
CA ARG A 428 -23.45 26.45 -30.91
C ARG A 428 -22.96 27.90 -30.86
N HIS A 429 -21.83 28.17 -30.21
CA HIS A 429 -21.33 29.53 -30.02
C HIS A 429 -20.70 30.16 -31.27
N LEU A 430 -20.09 29.35 -32.14
CA LEU A 430 -19.53 29.82 -33.42
C LEU A 430 -20.63 30.27 -34.39
N LEU A 431 -21.76 29.54 -34.41
CA LEU A 431 -22.95 29.93 -35.18
C LEU A 431 -23.65 31.16 -34.59
N TYR A 432 -23.66 31.31 -33.25
CA TYR A 432 -24.32 32.45 -32.59
C TYR A 432 -23.54 33.77 -32.71
N ALA A 433 -22.20 33.69 -32.79
CA ALA A 433 -21.33 34.86 -32.96
C ALA A 433 -21.33 35.39 -34.40
N ALA A 434 -21.52 34.53 -35.41
CA ALA A 434 -21.66 34.93 -36.81
C ALA A 434 -23.00 35.65 -37.10
N LEU A 435 -24.02 35.43 -36.25
CA LEU A 435 -25.38 35.96 -36.43
C LEU A 435 -25.69 37.23 -35.62
N ASN A 436 -24.76 37.75 -34.81
CA ASN A 436 -24.98 38.94 -33.97
C ASN A 436 -23.78 39.90 -33.99
N PRO A 437 -23.83 41.01 -34.75
CA PRO A 437 -22.69 41.92 -34.94
C PRO A 437 -22.41 42.88 -33.77
N GLY A 438 -22.60 42.44 -32.52
CA GLY A 438 -22.41 43.25 -31.30
C GLY A 438 -21.65 42.59 -30.14
N PHE A 439 -21.12 41.37 -30.32
CA PHE A 439 -20.50 40.63 -29.22
C PHE A 439 -19.05 41.07 -28.96
N LYS A 440 -18.83 41.91 -27.93
CA LYS A 440 -17.48 42.26 -27.46
C LYS A 440 -16.85 41.11 -26.67
N MET A 441 -15.82 40.50 -27.25
CA MET A 441 -15.11 39.36 -26.66
C MET A 441 -14.15 39.83 -25.55
N ASN A 442 -14.20 39.16 -24.39
CA ASN A 442 -13.42 39.51 -23.20
C ASN A 442 -11.91 39.19 -23.41
N ARG A 443 -11.02 40.11 -23.03
CA ARG A 443 -9.55 40.05 -23.30
C ARG A 443 -8.90 38.75 -22.79
N MET A 444 -9.35 38.24 -21.64
CA MET A 444 -8.86 36.96 -21.09
C MET A 444 -9.32 35.73 -21.87
N ARG A 445 -10.51 35.75 -22.50
CA ARG A 445 -10.97 34.65 -23.35
C ARG A 445 -10.25 34.62 -24.69
N TRP A 446 -9.84 35.78 -25.20
CA TRP A 446 -8.99 35.87 -26.39
C TRP A 446 -7.61 35.26 -26.12
N LEU A 447 -7.02 35.59 -24.96
CA LEU A 447 -5.73 35.05 -24.55
C LEU A 447 -5.77 33.52 -24.41
N ASP A 448 -6.81 32.95 -23.79
CA ASP A 448 -6.98 31.48 -23.67
C ASP A 448 -7.12 30.81 -25.05
N LEU A 449 -7.85 31.42 -25.98
CA LEU A 449 -7.97 30.91 -27.34
C LEU A 449 -6.62 30.90 -28.07
N VAL A 450 -5.86 32.00 -27.98
CA VAL A 450 -4.53 32.13 -28.59
C VAL A 450 -3.55 31.11 -28.00
N LEU A 451 -3.53 30.94 -26.68
CA LEU A 451 -2.64 29.99 -26.01
C LEU A 451 -2.96 28.54 -26.41
N ARG A 452 -4.25 28.19 -26.55
CA ARG A 452 -4.67 26.86 -27.02
C ARG A 452 -4.29 26.62 -28.47
N SER A 453 -4.50 27.61 -29.35
CA SER A 453 -4.09 27.54 -30.74
C SER A 453 -2.57 27.41 -30.88
N PHE A 454 -1.80 28.17 -30.08
CA PHE A 454 -0.34 28.07 -30.05
C PHE A 454 0.14 26.69 -29.57
N ARG A 455 -0.48 26.13 -28.52
CA ARG A 455 -0.14 24.77 -28.05
C ARG A 455 -0.37 23.72 -29.13
N ILE A 456 -1.52 23.75 -29.81
CA ILE A 456 -1.85 22.80 -30.88
C ILE A 456 -0.85 22.93 -32.03
N PHE A 457 -0.49 24.17 -32.40
CA PHE A 457 0.51 24.43 -33.42
C PHE A 457 1.89 23.86 -33.03
N MET A 458 2.36 24.10 -31.80
CA MET A 458 3.62 23.53 -31.30
C MET A 458 3.62 22.00 -31.30
N GLU A 459 2.47 21.37 -31.01
CA GLU A 459 2.35 19.92 -31.05
C GLU A 459 2.44 19.36 -32.48
N ILE A 460 1.82 20.03 -33.46
CA ILE A 460 1.92 19.68 -34.89
C ILE A 460 3.36 19.84 -35.38
N VAL A 461 4.00 20.97 -35.05
CA VAL A 461 5.40 21.24 -35.41
C VAL A 461 6.33 20.21 -34.77
N SER A 462 6.13 19.88 -33.49
CA SER A 462 6.89 18.84 -32.81
C SER A 462 6.73 17.49 -33.51
N ARG A 463 5.49 17.03 -33.76
CA ARG A 463 5.24 15.77 -34.47
C ARG A 463 5.84 15.75 -35.87
N PHE A 464 5.86 16.88 -36.57
CA PHE A 464 6.51 17.01 -37.87
C PHE A 464 8.04 16.93 -37.78
N ILE A 465 8.65 17.64 -36.82
CA ILE A 465 10.10 17.60 -36.57
C ILE A 465 10.52 16.20 -36.13
N PHE A 466 9.87 15.62 -35.13
CA PHE A 466 10.14 14.23 -34.71
C PHE A 466 9.82 13.24 -35.83
N GLY A 467 8.79 13.51 -36.63
CA GLY A 467 8.48 12.74 -37.83
C GLY A 467 9.63 12.75 -38.83
N ILE A 468 10.29 13.88 -39.07
CA ILE A 468 11.45 13.99 -39.97
C ILE A 468 12.73 13.43 -39.35
N VAL A 469 13.01 13.76 -38.08
CA VAL A 469 14.23 13.33 -37.38
C VAL A 469 14.27 11.82 -37.20
N TYR A 470 13.11 11.19 -37.04
CA TYR A 470 12.98 9.74 -36.80
C TYR A 470 12.27 9.02 -37.96
N HIS A 471 12.07 9.65 -39.12
CA HIS A 471 11.64 8.95 -40.33
C HIS A 471 12.82 8.27 -40.99
N GLY A 472 12.74 6.95 -41.11
CA GLY A 472 13.64 6.18 -41.95
C GLY A 472 14.81 5.52 -41.24
N ASP A 473 14.82 5.43 -39.90
CA ASP A 473 15.77 4.55 -39.23
C ASP A 473 15.20 3.12 -39.23
N PRO A 474 15.68 2.21 -40.10
CA PRO A 474 15.29 0.81 -40.02
C PRO A 474 15.65 0.33 -38.61
N HIS A 475 14.75 -0.42 -37.95
CA HIS A 475 15.04 -1.04 -36.66
C HIS A 475 16.39 -1.75 -36.73
N THR A 476 17.44 -1.12 -36.20
CA THR A 476 18.78 -1.68 -36.26
C THR A 476 18.74 -2.93 -35.39
N PRO A 477 18.86 -4.14 -35.98
CA PRO A 477 18.78 -5.37 -35.22
C PRO A 477 19.92 -5.38 -34.22
N LEU A 478 19.62 -5.75 -32.97
CA LEU A 478 20.66 -5.84 -31.95
C LEU A 478 21.69 -6.90 -32.37
N PRO A 479 22.99 -6.63 -32.17
CA PRO A 479 24.02 -7.62 -32.45
C PRO A 479 23.76 -8.89 -31.63
N PRO A 480 24.00 -10.10 -32.17
CA PRO A 480 23.74 -11.35 -31.46
C PRO A 480 24.61 -11.48 -30.21
N ILE A 481 24.15 -12.26 -29.22
CA ILE A 481 24.89 -12.50 -27.99
C ILE A 481 26.05 -13.47 -28.29
N THR A 482 27.28 -13.00 -28.22
CA THR A 482 28.50 -13.79 -28.49
C THR A 482 29.07 -14.42 -27.22
N ASN A 483 28.90 -13.79 -26.05
CA ASN A 483 29.40 -14.28 -24.78
C ASN A 483 28.34 -15.13 -24.05
N LEU A 484 28.59 -16.44 -23.96
CA LEU A 484 27.67 -17.41 -23.35
C LEU A 484 27.43 -17.18 -21.85
N ILE A 485 28.31 -16.46 -21.15
CA ILE A 485 28.11 -16.06 -19.74
C ILE A 485 26.82 -15.24 -19.59
N LEU A 486 26.47 -14.46 -20.62
CA LEU A 486 25.27 -13.62 -20.64
C LEU A 486 23.96 -14.43 -20.74
N LEU A 487 24.06 -15.72 -21.10
CA LEU A 487 22.92 -16.63 -21.23
C LEU A 487 22.71 -17.49 -19.96
N ASP A 488 23.68 -17.51 -19.05
CA ASP A 488 23.54 -18.22 -17.77
C ASP A 488 22.60 -17.47 -16.82
N SER A 489 21.79 -18.21 -16.05
CA SER A 489 20.99 -17.62 -14.98
C SER A 489 21.86 -17.11 -13.83
N ALA A 490 21.36 -16.12 -13.06
CA ALA A 490 22.06 -15.56 -11.91
C ALA A 490 22.46 -16.62 -10.87
N SER A 491 21.63 -17.64 -10.66
CA SER A 491 21.95 -18.77 -9.77
C SER A 491 23.08 -19.65 -10.31
N THR A 492 23.13 -19.86 -11.62
CA THR A 492 24.20 -20.62 -12.29
C THR A 492 25.52 -19.86 -12.23
N LEU A 493 25.49 -18.56 -12.50
CA LEU A 493 26.67 -17.69 -12.37
C LEU A 493 27.19 -17.66 -10.93
N ALA A 494 26.31 -17.49 -9.94
CA ALA A 494 26.70 -17.52 -8.53
C ALA A 494 27.32 -18.87 -8.12
N MET A 495 26.80 -19.99 -8.65
CA MET A 495 27.38 -21.32 -8.43
C MET A 495 28.76 -21.45 -9.10
N LYS A 496 28.93 -21.00 -10.35
CA LYS A 496 30.22 -21.00 -11.06
C LYS A 496 31.26 -20.14 -10.34
N ILE A 497 30.84 -18.99 -9.79
CA ILE A 497 31.68 -18.09 -8.98
C ILE A 497 32.13 -18.76 -7.68
N ARG A 498 31.20 -19.36 -6.91
CA ARG A 498 31.55 -20.09 -5.67
C ARG A 498 32.43 -21.30 -5.92
N THR A 499 32.28 -21.95 -7.07
CA THR A 499 33.09 -23.11 -7.47
C THR A 499 34.37 -22.73 -8.23
N LYS A 500 34.71 -21.42 -8.31
CA LYS A 500 35.88 -20.88 -9.01
C LYS A 500 35.99 -21.27 -10.48
N LYS A 501 34.88 -21.64 -11.12
CA LYS A 501 34.80 -21.89 -12.57
C LYS A 501 34.70 -20.58 -13.37
N LEU A 502 34.39 -19.48 -12.69
CA LEU A 502 34.28 -18.13 -13.21
C LEU A 502 34.54 -17.15 -12.07
N THR A 503 35.03 -15.95 -12.36
CA THR A 503 35.14 -14.88 -11.36
C THR A 503 33.99 -13.88 -11.47
N SER A 504 33.68 -13.20 -10.37
CA SER A 504 32.71 -12.10 -10.34
C SER A 504 33.16 -10.97 -11.28
N GLU A 505 34.47 -10.68 -11.31
CA GLU A 505 35.07 -9.69 -12.22
C GLU A 505 34.84 -10.06 -13.70
N GLU A 506 35.02 -11.32 -14.11
CA GLU A 506 34.78 -11.77 -15.49
C GLU A 506 33.31 -11.65 -15.90
N VAL A 507 32.38 -11.96 -14.99
CA VAL A 507 30.94 -11.78 -15.23
C VAL A 507 30.64 -10.31 -15.45
N VAL A 508 31.05 -9.44 -14.53
CA VAL A 508 30.76 -8.01 -14.62
C VAL A 508 31.38 -7.39 -15.87
N LYS A 509 32.61 -7.76 -16.24
CA LYS A 509 33.23 -7.33 -17.51
C LYS A 509 32.41 -7.75 -18.73
N SER A 510 31.89 -8.97 -18.73
CA SER A 510 31.07 -9.51 -19.84
C SER A 510 29.77 -8.71 -20.01
N PHE A 511 29.09 -8.36 -18.91
CA PHE A 511 27.89 -7.53 -18.95
C PHE A 511 28.18 -6.08 -19.36
N ILE A 512 29.27 -5.47 -18.85
CA ILE A 512 29.69 -4.13 -19.25
C ILE A 512 29.98 -4.07 -20.75
N ALA A 513 30.69 -5.07 -21.29
CA ALA A 513 30.98 -5.16 -22.72
C ALA A 513 29.69 -5.21 -23.55
N ARG A 514 28.71 -6.02 -23.12
CA ARG A 514 27.40 -6.09 -23.79
C ARG A 514 26.64 -4.78 -23.74
N VAL A 515 26.66 -4.09 -22.60
CA VAL A 515 26.01 -2.77 -22.46
C VAL A 515 26.65 -1.76 -23.40
N LYS A 516 27.98 -1.71 -23.47
CA LYS A 516 28.70 -0.82 -24.40
C LYS A 516 28.39 -1.11 -25.87
N GLU A 517 28.15 -2.37 -26.21
CA GLU A 517 27.80 -2.80 -27.56
C GLU A 517 26.37 -2.39 -27.97
N ILE A 518 25.39 -2.50 -27.07
CA ILE A 518 23.97 -2.27 -27.41
C ILE A 518 23.46 -0.88 -27.08
N ASN A 519 24.07 -0.17 -26.12
CA ASN A 519 23.58 1.13 -25.67
C ASN A 519 23.58 2.22 -26.76
N PRO A 520 24.51 2.24 -27.75
CA PRO A 520 24.41 3.16 -28.89
C PRO A 520 23.13 2.96 -29.74
N ILE A 521 22.55 1.76 -29.71
CA ILE A 521 21.31 1.41 -30.44
C ILE A 521 20.07 1.65 -29.56
N LEU A 522 20.13 1.25 -28.28
CA LEU A 522 18.98 1.32 -27.37
C LEU A 522 18.84 2.65 -26.63
N ASN A 523 19.93 3.38 -26.46
CA ASN A 523 20.02 4.62 -25.68
C ASN A 523 19.31 4.52 -24.31
N CYS A 524 19.49 3.40 -23.61
CA CYS A 524 18.74 3.08 -22.37
C CYS A 524 19.56 3.29 -21.09
N VAL A 525 20.87 3.46 -21.21
CA VAL A 525 21.79 3.75 -20.10
C VAL A 525 22.33 5.17 -20.28
N VAL A 526 21.88 6.07 -19.40
CA VAL A 526 22.19 7.52 -19.45
C VAL A 526 23.36 7.88 -18.52
N ASP A 527 23.61 7.04 -17.51
CA ASP A 527 24.71 7.20 -16.55
C ASP A 527 25.36 5.83 -16.27
N ASN A 528 26.67 5.80 -16.06
CA ASN A 528 27.43 4.56 -15.91
C ASN A 528 28.18 4.46 -14.58
N ARG A 529 28.08 3.30 -13.94
CA ARG A 529 28.79 2.95 -12.70
C ARG A 529 29.78 1.79 -12.94
N PHE A 530 30.39 1.74 -14.12
CA PHE A 530 31.19 0.58 -14.54
C PHE A 530 32.44 0.37 -13.69
N GLU A 531 33.11 1.44 -13.29
CA GLU A 531 34.32 1.36 -12.47
C GLU A 531 34.04 0.82 -11.07
N ASP A 532 33.00 1.34 -10.40
CA ASP A 532 32.65 0.88 -9.06
C ASP A 532 32.07 -0.54 -9.10
N ALA A 533 31.31 -0.89 -10.13
CA ALA A 533 30.85 -2.27 -10.32
C ALA A 533 32.02 -3.25 -10.44
N LEU A 534 33.12 -2.88 -11.12
CA LEU A 534 34.33 -3.69 -11.19
C LEU A 534 35.08 -3.76 -9.86
N LYS A 535 35.10 -2.67 -9.07
CA LYS A 535 35.67 -2.68 -7.71
C LYS A 535 34.89 -3.62 -6.79
N ASP A 536 33.56 -3.56 -6.82
CA ASP A 536 32.66 -4.43 -6.05
C ASP A 536 32.85 -5.90 -6.45
N ALA A 537 32.99 -6.18 -7.76
CA ALA A 537 33.24 -7.53 -8.26
C ALA A 537 34.58 -8.11 -7.75
N LYS A 538 35.66 -7.30 -7.81
CA LYS A 538 36.98 -7.67 -7.27
C LYS A 538 36.95 -7.92 -5.77
N ALA A 539 36.21 -7.11 -5.02
CA ALA A 539 36.03 -7.32 -3.58
C ALA A 539 35.32 -8.64 -3.28
N ALA A 540 34.30 -9.00 -4.07
CA ALA A 540 33.60 -10.28 -3.95
C ALA A 540 34.51 -11.48 -4.27
N ASP A 541 35.35 -11.38 -5.30
CA ASP A 541 36.32 -12.44 -5.64
C ASP A 541 37.37 -12.60 -4.53
N ASN A 542 37.84 -11.50 -3.95
CA ASN A 542 38.78 -11.53 -2.82
C ASN A 542 38.14 -12.17 -1.57
N LEU A 543 36.87 -11.88 -1.29
CA LEU A 543 36.14 -12.53 -0.19
C LEU A 543 36.06 -14.05 -0.39
N ILE A 544 35.78 -14.52 -1.60
CA ILE A 544 35.75 -15.95 -1.93
C ILE A 544 37.14 -16.58 -1.78
N ARG A 545 38.21 -15.87 -2.18
CA ARG A 545 39.59 -16.35 -1.95
C ARG A 545 39.87 -16.51 -0.45
N LEU A 546 39.54 -15.51 0.37
CA LEU A 546 39.75 -15.52 1.83
C LEU A 546 38.96 -16.64 2.53
N LEU A 547 37.70 -16.84 2.15
CA LEU A 547 36.84 -17.91 2.70
C LEU A 547 37.36 -19.33 2.43
N HIS A 548 38.14 -19.51 1.36
CA HIS A 548 38.76 -20.79 1.04
C HIS A 548 40.15 -20.98 1.64
N HIS A 549 40.90 -19.90 1.93
CA HIS A 549 42.18 -19.99 2.65
C HIS A 549 42.00 -20.32 4.15
N GLY A 550 40.84 -20.01 4.74
CA GLY A 550 40.48 -20.45 6.11
C GLY A 550 40.09 -21.93 6.25
N LYS A 551 40.27 -22.74 5.19
CA LYS A 551 40.08 -24.19 5.19
C LYS A 551 41.31 -24.90 4.62
N GLN A 552 42.43 -24.86 5.34
CA GLN A 552 43.44 -25.92 5.23
C GLN A 552 43.09 -27.04 6.22
N PRO A 553 43.17 -28.33 5.81
CA PRO A 553 43.01 -29.44 6.72
C PRO A 553 44.34 -29.68 7.44
N GLY A 554 44.39 -29.36 8.73
CA GLY A 554 45.54 -29.65 9.59
C GLY A 554 45.87 -28.51 10.54
N GLU A 555 45.02 -28.31 11.54
CA GLU A 555 45.35 -27.98 12.94
C GLU A 555 44.07 -28.06 13.79
#